data_AF-A0A8H7N500-F1
#
_entry.id   AF-A0A8H7N500-F1
#
_cell.length_a   1.000
_cell.length_b   1.000
_cell.length_c   1.000
_cell.angle_alpha   90.00
_cell.angle_beta   90.00
_cell.angle_gamma   90.00
#
_symmetry.space_group_name_H-M   'P 1'
#
loop_
_entity.id
_entity.type
_entity.pdbx_description
1 polymer ?
#
loop_
_entity_poly.entity_id
_entity_poly.type
_entity_poly.pdbx_seq_one_letter_code
_entity_poly.pdbx_strand_id
1 'polypeptide(L)'
;MCFTSPKKADIVMSIRNAKTKYGKDSRSHKPPERLIRPQDVPGTLLNLAFTNLSSPDQTLRLSSYNLLGALCKAFKFSSASRLVCTRDVSIPPDSVQFIVEISKQLAQSEPQLTSDFLTEFFVGWENVPEHQKAQSLAYMAPWLPGLRTSVLVTETDPDKGRERVAILFRKLIDVAILDHTLVYTLEQVVWPEVADDEVLLDIFLDELMKTAMGYGVHEETLDIISSIVVGIGSVTLRGKVMARLRKALNRSSYRPTKYLPDNAAWAEICMLLQFCLALSFNHGVQTQLFLPEVFHIVTMLSNTGNHAVRMLVYKLLINSVHAACTCFVLDDAKASRLRATLETLCEPRGDIFPTHPTLTREGASISTIQDSGATLAATEHLAAILFDVCSTAAPSVDICNAWRSRWMSLVASTAFQNNPAIQPRAFTVMGYLAREEVDDDLLYQVLVALRNSVNRFDEESNSEMLVSITTSLSKMMAKLPSASRYGLQLFWLAISLVRLVPTTLFNCAAQFLEAVLTNIGSAGDVRGQEMVELLLQGRTQLEEAALLLDETYGIYFNQENFHFAVCACVARGLTDTITRPSALRVLSSFLAMTTWVRPWSE
;
A
#
# COMPACT_ATOMS: atom_id res chain seq x y z
N MET A 1 -23.88 -24.07 8.91
CA MET A 1 -23.09 -24.84 9.90
C MET A 1 -21.73 -24.18 10.05
N CYS A 2 -21.40 -23.61 11.21
CA CYS A 2 -20.08 -23.05 11.47
C CYS A 2 -19.17 -24.12 12.04
N PHE A 3 -18.11 -24.47 11.32
CA PHE A 3 -17.05 -25.34 11.84
C PHE A 3 -16.12 -24.51 12.75
N THR A 4 -16.18 -24.78 14.05
CA THR A 4 -15.37 -24.13 15.09
C THR A 4 -14.46 -25.16 15.77
N SER A 5 -13.15 -25.03 15.54
CA SER A 5 -12.10 -25.84 16.19
C SER A 5 -10.84 -24.99 16.34
N PRO A 6 -10.08 -25.09 17.44
CA PRO A 6 -8.80 -24.41 17.60
C PRO A 6 -7.74 -24.85 16.58
N LYS A 7 -7.92 -26.03 15.95
CA LYS A 7 -7.08 -26.52 14.84
C LYS A 7 -7.72 -26.34 13.47
N LYS A 8 -8.66 -25.39 13.33
CA LYS A 8 -9.40 -25.16 12.07
C LYS A 8 -8.47 -24.93 10.89
N ALA A 9 -7.40 -24.14 11.07
CA ALA A 9 -6.43 -23.87 10.01
C ALA A 9 -5.75 -25.16 9.54
N ASP A 10 -5.24 -25.97 10.48
CA ASP A 10 -4.56 -27.24 10.18
C ASP A 10 -5.50 -28.27 9.54
N ILE A 11 -6.75 -28.34 10.00
CA ILE A 11 -7.76 -29.25 9.45
C ILE A 11 -8.12 -28.84 8.03
N VAL A 12 -8.37 -27.54 7.79
CA VAL A 12 -8.68 -27.03 6.45
C VAL A 12 -7.47 -27.22 5.52
N MET A 13 -6.25 -26.98 6.01
CA MET A 13 -5.02 -27.19 5.25
C MET A 13 -4.80 -28.68 4.94
N SER A 14 -5.10 -29.57 5.89
CA SER A 14 -5.01 -31.02 5.68
C SER A 14 -6.04 -31.52 4.66
N ILE A 15 -7.28 -31.00 4.70
CA ILE A 15 -8.31 -31.31 3.71
C ILE A 15 -7.93 -30.77 2.34
N ARG A 16 -7.40 -29.54 2.26
CA ARG A 16 -6.88 -28.97 1.00
C ARG A 16 -5.75 -29.82 0.46
N ASN A 17 -4.75 -30.15 1.26
CA ASN A 17 -3.62 -31.00 0.87
C ASN A 17 -4.05 -32.41 0.45
N ALA A 18 -5.05 -32.99 1.13
CA ALA A 18 -5.63 -34.28 0.74
C ALA A 18 -6.36 -34.16 -0.61
N LYS A 19 -7.11 -33.08 -0.85
CA LYS A 19 -7.76 -32.81 -2.15
C LYS A 19 -6.74 -32.61 -3.27
N THR A 20 -5.64 -31.89 -3.02
CA THR A 20 -4.55 -31.69 -3.98
C THR A 20 -3.79 -33.00 -4.27
N LYS A 21 -3.62 -33.88 -3.27
CA LYS A 21 -3.02 -35.21 -3.45
C LYS A 21 -3.95 -36.16 -4.21
N TYR A 22 -5.24 -36.18 -3.90
CA TYR A 22 -6.24 -36.98 -4.63
C TYR A 22 -6.48 -36.47 -6.06
N GLY A 23 -6.22 -35.19 -6.34
CA GLY A 23 -6.22 -34.66 -7.70
C GLY A 23 -5.08 -35.20 -8.58
N LYS A 24 -4.02 -35.77 -8.00
CA LYS A 24 -2.88 -36.35 -8.72
C LYS A 24 -2.98 -37.87 -8.95
N ASP A 25 -3.92 -38.55 -8.30
CA ASP A 25 -4.21 -39.96 -8.61
C ASP A 25 -5.12 -40.04 -9.83
N SER A 26 -4.52 -40.31 -11.00
CA SER A 26 -5.16 -40.49 -12.32
C SER A 26 -6.09 -41.72 -12.44
N ARG A 27 -6.85 -42.03 -11.39
CA ARG A 27 -7.89 -43.06 -11.37
C ARG A 27 -9.22 -42.53 -10.80
N SER A 28 -9.45 -41.23 -10.85
CA SER A 28 -10.79 -40.68 -10.64
C SER A 28 -11.67 -41.04 -11.85
N HIS A 29 -12.85 -41.62 -11.57
CA HIS A 29 -13.89 -41.87 -12.54
C HIS A 29 -14.09 -40.65 -13.44
N LYS A 30 -14.08 -40.84 -14.77
CA LYS A 30 -14.57 -39.82 -15.71
C LYS A 30 -15.88 -39.28 -15.14
N PRO A 31 -16.00 -37.97 -14.86
CA PRO A 31 -17.27 -37.41 -14.46
C PRO A 31 -18.31 -37.81 -15.51
N PRO A 32 -19.55 -38.15 -15.12
CA PRO A 32 -20.58 -38.50 -16.07
C PRO A 32 -20.65 -37.38 -17.13
N GLU A 33 -20.65 -37.76 -18.41
CA GLU A 33 -20.80 -36.82 -19.53
C GLU A 33 -21.93 -35.85 -19.19
N ARG A 34 -21.59 -34.57 -19.04
CA ARG A 34 -22.57 -33.54 -18.73
C ARG A 34 -23.60 -33.54 -19.86
N LEU A 35 -24.86 -33.79 -19.51
CA LEU A 35 -25.97 -33.68 -20.46
C LEU A 35 -26.00 -32.25 -21.01
N ILE A 36 -25.74 -32.09 -22.30
CA ILE A 36 -25.81 -30.81 -23.01
C ILE A 36 -27.25 -30.33 -22.93
N ARG A 37 -27.48 -29.18 -22.28
CA ARG A 37 -28.81 -28.58 -22.21
C ARG A 37 -29.11 -27.92 -23.55
N PRO A 38 -30.37 -27.84 -24.00
CA PRO A 38 -30.73 -27.20 -25.28
C PRO A 38 -30.19 -25.77 -25.44
N GLN A 39 -30.08 -25.03 -24.34
CA GLN A 39 -29.51 -23.69 -24.26
C GLN A 39 -27.97 -23.65 -24.44
N ASP A 40 -27.26 -24.71 -24.06
CA ASP A 40 -25.79 -24.81 -24.17
C ASP A 40 -25.37 -25.18 -25.62
N VAL A 41 -26.29 -25.73 -26.42
CA VAL A 41 -26.04 -26.27 -27.77
C VAL A 41 -25.32 -25.29 -28.71
N PRO A 42 -25.74 -24.01 -28.83
CA PRO A 42 -25.06 -23.08 -29.73
C PRO A 42 -23.60 -22.83 -29.31
N GLY A 43 -23.34 -22.64 -28.01
CA GLY A 43 -22.00 -22.43 -27.46
C GLY A 43 -21.09 -23.65 -27.64
N THR A 44 -21.60 -24.85 -27.36
CA THR A 44 -20.83 -26.11 -27.56
C THR A 44 -20.49 -26.31 -29.04
N LEU A 45 -21.44 -26.12 -29.95
CA LEU A 45 -21.23 -26.35 -31.38
C LEU A 45 -20.30 -25.29 -32.01
N LEU A 46 -20.33 -24.04 -31.54
CA LEU A 46 -19.37 -23.01 -31.95
C LEU A 46 -17.95 -23.36 -31.50
N ASN A 47 -17.74 -23.75 -30.24
CA ASN A 47 -16.44 -24.18 -29.74
C ASN A 47 -15.89 -25.41 -30.50
N LEU A 48 -16.77 -26.37 -30.81
CA LEU A 48 -16.43 -27.54 -31.62
C LEU A 48 -16.01 -27.14 -33.04
N ALA A 49 -16.74 -26.23 -33.67
CA ALA A 49 -16.42 -25.74 -35.01
C ALA A 49 -15.08 -25.00 -35.02
N PHE A 50 -14.84 -24.06 -34.09
CA PHE A 50 -13.60 -23.28 -34.04
C PHE A 50 -12.37 -24.12 -33.75
N THR A 51 -12.44 -25.02 -32.76
CA THR A 51 -11.30 -25.89 -32.43
C THR A 51 -10.91 -26.78 -33.62
N ASN A 52 -11.90 -27.37 -34.29
CA ASN A 52 -11.65 -28.29 -35.40
C ASN A 52 -11.30 -27.60 -36.72
N LEU A 53 -11.57 -26.30 -36.88
CA LEU A 53 -11.07 -25.51 -38.01
C LEU A 53 -9.55 -25.37 -38.02
N SER A 54 -8.90 -25.47 -36.85
CA SER A 54 -7.44 -25.53 -36.70
C SER A 54 -6.85 -26.94 -36.80
N SER A 55 -7.66 -27.96 -37.12
CA SER A 55 -7.18 -29.34 -37.22
C SER A 55 -6.22 -29.54 -38.40
N PRO A 56 -5.19 -30.40 -38.29
CA PRO A 56 -4.37 -30.81 -39.42
C PRO A 56 -5.16 -31.58 -40.50
N ASP A 57 -6.28 -32.22 -40.15
CA ASP A 57 -7.13 -32.96 -41.10
C ASP A 57 -8.03 -32.03 -41.93
N GLN A 58 -7.83 -32.04 -43.24
CA GLN A 58 -8.62 -31.26 -44.20
C GLN A 58 -10.12 -31.60 -44.16
N THR A 59 -10.48 -32.87 -43.98
CA THR A 59 -11.88 -33.32 -43.93
C THR A 59 -12.57 -32.74 -42.70
N LEU A 60 -11.85 -32.74 -41.57
CA LEU A 60 -12.33 -32.18 -40.32
C LEU A 60 -12.48 -30.65 -40.39
N ARG A 61 -11.52 -29.95 -41.01
CA ARG A 61 -11.64 -28.49 -41.26
C ARG A 61 -12.86 -28.17 -42.11
N LEU A 62 -13.05 -28.85 -43.24
CA LEU A 62 -14.19 -28.66 -44.13
C LEU A 62 -15.52 -28.92 -43.43
N SER A 63 -15.61 -30.02 -42.68
CA SER A 63 -16.79 -30.37 -41.92
C SER A 63 -17.11 -29.31 -40.86
N SER A 64 -16.09 -28.75 -40.21
CA SER A 64 -16.23 -27.71 -39.19
C SER A 64 -16.64 -26.36 -39.76
N TYR A 65 -16.14 -25.99 -40.94
CA TYR A 65 -16.62 -24.81 -41.67
C TYR A 65 -18.07 -24.94 -42.09
N ASN A 66 -18.45 -26.10 -42.64
CA ASN A 66 -19.82 -26.37 -43.02
C ASN A 66 -20.75 -26.40 -41.79
N LEU A 67 -20.30 -26.94 -40.66
CA LEU A 67 -20.98 -26.86 -39.38
C LEU A 67 -21.18 -25.40 -38.96
N LEU A 68 -20.14 -24.57 -38.98
CA LEU A 68 -20.23 -23.15 -38.62
C LEU A 68 -21.23 -22.40 -39.51
N GLY A 69 -21.19 -22.62 -40.83
CA GLY A 69 -22.15 -22.04 -41.76
C GLY A 69 -23.59 -22.53 -41.54
N ALA A 70 -23.77 -23.81 -41.21
CA ALA A 70 -25.08 -24.38 -40.87
C ALA A 70 -25.62 -23.81 -39.56
N LEU A 71 -24.78 -23.62 -38.53
CA LEU A 71 -25.15 -22.98 -37.27
C LEU A 71 -25.62 -21.55 -37.50
N CYS A 72 -24.83 -20.74 -38.22
CA CYS A 72 -25.20 -19.36 -38.53
C CYS A 72 -26.55 -19.28 -39.26
N LYS A 73 -26.85 -20.22 -40.17
CA LYS A 73 -28.15 -20.27 -40.86
C LYS A 73 -29.29 -20.74 -39.95
N ALA A 74 -29.06 -21.78 -39.15
CA ALA A 74 -30.07 -22.37 -38.28
C ALA A 74 -30.54 -21.40 -37.19
N PHE A 75 -29.59 -20.69 -36.57
CA PHE A 75 -29.87 -19.70 -35.53
C PHE A 75 -30.01 -18.27 -36.05
N LYS A 76 -29.90 -18.07 -37.38
CA LYS A 76 -30.04 -16.78 -38.08
C LYS A 76 -29.05 -15.70 -37.62
N PHE A 77 -27.81 -16.09 -37.32
CA PHE A 77 -26.75 -15.13 -36.97
C PHE A 77 -26.38 -14.24 -38.16
N SER A 78 -26.04 -12.98 -37.90
CA SER A 78 -25.70 -12.02 -38.97
C SER A 78 -24.50 -12.46 -39.84
N SER A 79 -23.61 -13.28 -39.29
CA SER A 79 -22.45 -13.85 -40.00
C SER A 79 -22.80 -14.93 -41.04
N ALA A 80 -24.07 -15.34 -41.15
CA ALA A 80 -24.53 -16.35 -42.10
C ALA A 80 -24.29 -15.98 -43.57
N SER A 81 -24.23 -14.69 -43.90
CA SER A 81 -23.99 -14.19 -45.26
C SER A 81 -22.56 -14.36 -45.75
N ARG A 82 -21.59 -14.52 -44.84
CA ARG A 82 -20.16 -14.68 -45.15
C ARG A 82 -19.72 -16.14 -45.28
N LEU A 83 -20.53 -17.08 -44.81
CA LEU A 83 -20.21 -18.51 -44.80
C LEU A 83 -21.05 -19.26 -45.83
N VAL A 84 -20.39 -19.69 -46.91
CA VAL A 84 -21.04 -20.44 -47.99
C VAL A 84 -20.70 -21.92 -47.86
N CYS A 85 -21.63 -22.69 -47.29
CA CYS A 85 -21.48 -24.14 -47.17
C CYS A 85 -21.36 -24.79 -48.56
N THR A 86 -20.22 -25.39 -48.87
CA THR A 86 -19.98 -26.12 -50.12
C THR A 86 -19.25 -27.43 -49.83
N ARG A 87 -19.29 -28.37 -50.77
CA ARG A 87 -18.68 -29.70 -50.60
C ARG A 87 -17.16 -29.71 -50.82
N ASP A 88 -16.63 -28.71 -51.55
CA ASP A 88 -15.26 -28.77 -52.09
C ASP A 88 -14.39 -27.57 -51.69
N VAL A 89 -14.83 -26.71 -50.75
CA VAL A 89 -13.98 -25.60 -50.29
C VAL A 89 -12.76 -26.13 -49.55
N SER A 90 -11.57 -25.62 -49.90
CA SER A 90 -10.32 -26.04 -49.26
C SER A 90 -9.89 -24.99 -48.25
N ILE A 91 -9.90 -25.36 -46.97
CA ILE A 91 -9.52 -24.46 -45.86
C ILE A 91 -8.03 -24.67 -45.56
N PRO A 92 -7.22 -23.60 -45.57
CA PRO A 92 -5.81 -23.66 -45.20
C PRO A 92 -5.60 -24.24 -43.79
N PRO A 93 -4.48 -24.95 -43.55
CA PRO A 93 -4.16 -25.48 -42.22
C PRO A 93 -3.90 -24.38 -41.18
N ASP A 94 -3.36 -23.22 -41.59
CA ASP A 94 -3.20 -22.04 -40.74
C ASP A 94 -4.29 -21.01 -41.04
N SER A 95 -5.44 -21.16 -40.37
CA SER A 95 -6.62 -20.30 -40.57
C SER A 95 -6.97 -19.47 -39.34
N VAL A 96 -6.01 -19.25 -38.45
CA VAL A 96 -6.22 -18.58 -37.15
C VAL A 96 -6.84 -17.19 -37.32
N GLN A 97 -6.32 -16.38 -38.24
CA GLN A 97 -6.87 -15.03 -38.50
C GLN A 97 -8.34 -15.08 -38.93
N PHE A 98 -8.70 -16.04 -39.78
CA PHE A 98 -10.07 -16.23 -40.22
C PHE A 98 -10.97 -16.64 -39.05
N ILE A 99 -10.53 -17.60 -38.22
CA ILE A 99 -11.28 -18.08 -37.05
C ILE A 99 -11.53 -16.93 -36.07
N VAL A 100 -10.49 -16.18 -35.72
CA VAL A 100 -10.57 -15.05 -34.78
C VAL A 100 -11.49 -13.96 -35.31
N GLU A 101 -11.41 -13.62 -36.60
CA GLU A 101 -12.26 -12.60 -37.22
C GLU A 101 -13.75 -12.98 -37.23
N ILE A 102 -14.07 -14.25 -37.52
CA ILE A 102 -15.45 -14.74 -37.43
C ILE A 102 -15.92 -14.77 -35.97
N SER A 103 -15.07 -15.22 -35.04
CA SER A 103 -15.40 -15.23 -33.61
C SER A 103 -15.70 -13.82 -33.09
N LYS A 104 -14.88 -12.83 -33.46
CA LYS A 104 -15.08 -11.41 -33.11
C LYS A 104 -16.40 -10.87 -33.64
N GLN A 105 -16.74 -11.17 -34.89
CA GLN A 105 -18.03 -10.76 -35.47
C GLN A 105 -19.22 -11.39 -34.74
N LEU A 106 -19.13 -12.69 -34.39
CA LEU A 106 -20.17 -13.38 -33.65
C LEU A 106 -20.31 -12.84 -32.22
N ALA A 107 -19.20 -12.57 -31.53
CA ALA A 107 -19.23 -11.96 -30.19
C ALA A 107 -19.90 -10.57 -30.19
N GLN A 108 -19.70 -9.79 -31.26
CA GLN A 108 -20.30 -8.46 -31.41
C GLN A 108 -21.78 -8.50 -31.82
N SER A 109 -22.16 -9.44 -32.70
CA SER A 109 -23.52 -9.54 -33.22
C SER A 109 -24.47 -10.31 -32.32
N GLU A 110 -23.96 -11.32 -31.59
CA GLU A 110 -24.75 -12.24 -30.77
C GLU A 110 -24.26 -12.27 -29.30
N PRO A 111 -24.22 -11.13 -28.59
CA PRO A 111 -23.66 -11.04 -27.24
C PRO A 111 -24.43 -11.87 -26.20
N GLN A 112 -25.68 -12.25 -26.48
CA GLN A 112 -26.47 -13.15 -25.63
C GLN A 112 -25.83 -14.55 -25.47
N LEU A 113 -24.98 -14.96 -26.42
CA LEU A 113 -24.31 -16.26 -26.38
C LEU A 113 -23.04 -16.28 -25.53
N THR A 114 -22.54 -15.12 -25.08
CA THR A 114 -21.25 -15.01 -24.40
C THR A 114 -21.10 -15.95 -23.20
N SER A 115 -22.10 -15.99 -22.31
CA SER A 115 -22.03 -16.83 -21.11
C SER A 115 -21.91 -18.31 -21.45
N ASP A 116 -22.72 -18.78 -22.41
CA ASP A 116 -22.79 -20.19 -22.79
C ASP A 116 -21.53 -20.59 -23.58
N PHE A 117 -21.09 -19.74 -24.51
CA PHE A 117 -19.86 -19.93 -25.27
C PHE A 117 -18.64 -20.07 -24.34
N LEU A 118 -18.45 -19.14 -23.40
CA LEU A 118 -17.31 -19.16 -22.48
C LEU A 118 -17.39 -20.32 -21.50
N THR A 119 -18.59 -20.66 -21.02
CA THR A 119 -18.77 -21.81 -20.12
C THR A 119 -18.34 -23.09 -20.80
N GLU A 120 -18.79 -23.32 -22.03
CA GLU A 120 -18.49 -24.52 -22.81
C GLU A 120 -17.04 -24.53 -23.31
N PHE A 121 -16.44 -23.38 -23.60
CA PHE A 121 -15.02 -23.26 -23.89
C PHE A 121 -14.17 -23.86 -22.77
N PHE A 122 -14.40 -23.43 -21.52
CA PHE A 122 -13.63 -23.96 -20.39
C PHE A 122 -13.97 -25.40 -20.03
N VAL A 123 -15.18 -25.90 -20.36
CA VAL A 123 -15.50 -27.33 -20.22
C VAL A 123 -14.72 -28.16 -21.25
N GLY A 124 -14.56 -27.64 -22.47
CA GLY A 124 -13.80 -28.28 -23.54
C GLY A 124 -12.28 -28.15 -23.43
N TRP A 125 -11.77 -27.27 -22.56
CA TRP A 125 -10.35 -26.90 -22.49
C TRP A 125 -9.39 -28.09 -22.36
N GLU A 126 -9.69 -29.07 -21.50
CA GLU A 126 -8.84 -30.26 -21.31
C GLU A 126 -8.75 -31.15 -22.56
N ASN A 127 -9.72 -31.04 -23.48
CA ASN A 127 -9.74 -31.80 -24.72
C ASN A 127 -9.06 -31.06 -25.89
N VAL A 128 -8.67 -29.79 -25.72
CA VAL A 128 -7.99 -29.01 -26.76
C VAL A 128 -6.54 -29.48 -26.87
N PRO A 129 -6.05 -29.87 -28.06
CA PRO A 129 -4.66 -30.26 -28.24
C PRO A 129 -3.69 -29.13 -27.86
N GLU A 130 -2.54 -29.49 -27.27
CA GLU A 130 -1.55 -28.54 -26.74
C GLU A 130 -1.16 -27.45 -27.76
N HIS A 131 -0.89 -27.84 -29.00
CA HIS A 131 -0.49 -26.95 -30.09
C HIS A 131 -1.60 -25.96 -30.54
N GLN A 132 -2.86 -26.21 -30.17
CA GLN A 132 -4.01 -25.37 -30.51
C GLN A 132 -4.45 -24.48 -29.35
N LYS A 133 -3.98 -24.71 -28.12
CA LYS A 133 -4.39 -23.96 -26.93
C LYS A 133 -4.22 -22.45 -27.09
N ALA A 134 -3.07 -21.99 -27.60
CA ALA A 134 -2.83 -20.57 -27.85
C ALA A 134 -3.86 -19.97 -28.84
N GLN A 135 -4.15 -20.68 -29.93
CA GLN A 135 -5.14 -20.25 -30.92
C GLN A 135 -6.56 -20.23 -30.33
N SER A 136 -6.84 -21.17 -29.42
CA SER A 136 -8.14 -21.25 -28.77
C SER A 136 -8.42 -20.11 -27.80
N LEU A 137 -7.38 -19.64 -27.08
CA LEU A 137 -7.46 -18.40 -26.31
C LEU A 137 -7.73 -17.20 -27.22
N ALA A 138 -7.12 -17.18 -28.41
CA ALA A 138 -7.26 -16.07 -29.34
C ALA A 138 -8.69 -15.91 -29.91
N TYR A 139 -9.39 -17.00 -30.20
CA TYR A 139 -10.79 -16.90 -30.62
C TYR A 139 -11.75 -16.72 -29.42
N MET A 140 -11.35 -17.07 -28.21
CA MET A 140 -12.15 -16.91 -26.99
C MET A 140 -12.15 -15.45 -26.50
N ALA A 141 -11.02 -14.77 -26.56
CA ALA A 141 -10.84 -13.42 -26.03
C ALA A 141 -11.90 -12.39 -26.48
N PRO A 142 -12.34 -12.33 -27.77
CA PRO A 142 -13.36 -11.38 -28.22
C PRO A 142 -14.72 -11.50 -27.52
N TRP A 143 -14.98 -12.61 -26.83
CA TRP A 143 -16.23 -12.81 -26.07
C TRP A 143 -16.17 -12.20 -24.66
N LEU A 144 -14.98 -11.88 -24.13
CA LEU A 144 -14.81 -11.35 -22.77
C LEU A 144 -15.53 -10.01 -22.53
N PRO A 145 -15.52 -9.02 -23.46
CA PRO A 145 -16.31 -7.80 -23.30
C PRO A 145 -17.83 -8.07 -23.18
N GLY A 146 -18.31 -9.18 -23.75
CA GLY A 146 -19.71 -9.62 -23.63
C GLY A 146 -20.12 -9.94 -22.19
N LEU A 147 -19.17 -10.22 -21.29
CA LEU A 147 -19.45 -10.38 -19.86
C LEU A 147 -20.03 -9.09 -19.27
N ARG A 148 -19.52 -7.93 -19.71
CA ARG A 148 -20.04 -6.62 -19.31
C ARG A 148 -21.40 -6.34 -19.93
N THR A 149 -21.51 -6.47 -21.24
CA THR A 149 -22.66 -5.95 -22.00
C THR A 149 -23.88 -6.87 -21.97
N SER A 150 -23.67 -8.17 -21.79
CA SER A 150 -24.73 -9.17 -21.83
C SER A 150 -24.94 -9.84 -20.47
N VAL A 151 -23.90 -10.41 -19.86
CA VAL A 151 -24.05 -11.23 -18.65
C VAL A 151 -24.43 -10.38 -17.43
N LEU A 152 -23.76 -9.24 -17.22
CA LEU A 152 -24.06 -8.35 -16.10
C LEU A 152 -25.36 -7.54 -16.29
N VAL A 153 -25.79 -7.30 -17.54
CA VAL A 153 -26.98 -6.50 -17.84
C VAL A 153 -28.27 -7.34 -17.85
N THR A 154 -28.19 -8.59 -18.30
CA THR A 154 -29.37 -9.45 -18.48
C THR A 154 -29.86 -10.05 -17.16
N GLU A 155 -28.99 -10.21 -16.17
CA GLU A 155 -29.37 -10.74 -14.86
C GLU A 155 -30.08 -9.67 -14.03
N THR A 156 -31.31 -9.95 -13.61
CA THR A 156 -32.11 -9.06 -12.74
C THR A 156 -31.50 -8.89 -11.35
N ASP A 157 -30.67 -9.84 -10.94
CA ASP A 157 -29.97 -9.85 -9.67
C ASP A 157 -28.47 -9.57 -9.92
N PRO A 158 -27.96 -8.38 -9.55
CA PRO A 158 -26.60 -7.96 -9.86
C PRO A 158 -25.56 -8.88 -9.20
N ASP A 159 -25.87 -9.47 -8.05
CA ASP A 159 -24.95 -10.36 -7.34
C ASP A 159 -24.81 -11.71 -8.06
N LYS A 160 -25.90 -12.22 -8.65
CA LYS A 160 -25.86 -13.44 -9.47
C LYS A 160 -25.08 -13.25 -10.76
N GLY A 161 -25.28 -12.11 -11.44
CA GLY A 161 -24.51 -11.75 -12.63
C GLY A 161 -23.01 -11.68 -12.31
N ARG A 162 -22.65 -10.98 -11.23
CA ARG A 162 -21.25 -10.87 -10.77
C ARG A 162 -20.64 -12.24 -10.44
N GLU A 163 -21.37 -13.12 -9.76
CA GLU A 163 -20.89 -14.46 -9.43
C GLU A 163 -20.68 -15.33 -10.67
N ARG A 164 -21.53 -15.23 -11.70
CA ARG A 164 -21.31 -15.95 -12.97
C ARG A 164 -20.03 -15.52 -13.66
N VAL A 165 -19.78 -14.20 -13.74
CA VAL A 165 -18.53 -13.66 -14.28
C VAL A 165 -17.33 -14.12 -13.44
N ALA A 166 -17.44 -14.10 -12.12
CA ALA A 166 -16.41 -14.57 -11.20
C ALA A 166 -16.06 -16.05 -11.40
N ILE A 167 -17.04 -16.93 -11.67
CA ILE A 167 -16.79 -18.35 -11.96
C ILE A 167 -15.96 -18.50 -13.24
N LEU A 168 -16.25 -17.72 -14.29
CA LEU A 168 -15.50 -17.78 -15.55
C LEU A 168 -14.07 -17.26 -15.36
N PHE A 169 -13.88 -16.17 -14.62
CA PHE A 169 -12.55 -15.67 -14.30
C PHE A 169 -11.74 -16.61 -13.42
N ARG A 170 -12.35 -17.33 -12.47
CA ARG A 170 -11.66 -18.41 -11.73
C ARG A 170 -11.08 -19.46 -12.67
N LYS A 171 -11.87 -19.93 -13.65
CA LYS A 171 -11.38 -20.90 -14.64
C LYS A 171 -10.25 -20.32 -15.50
N LEU A 172 -10.34 -19.05 -15.90
CA LEU A 172 -9.29 -18.38 -16.65
C LEU A 172 -7.99 -18.24 -15.85
N ILE A 173 -8.10 -17.91 -14.56
CA ILE A 173 -6.96 -17.86 -13.64
C ILE A 173 -6.35 -19.26 -13.48
N ASP A 174 -7.16 -20.31 -13.35
CA ASP A 174 -6.68 -21.68 -13.28
C ASP A 174 -5.89 -22.07 -14.55
N VAL A 175 -6.37 -21.69 -15.74
CA VAL A 175 -5.64 -21.90 -17.01
C VAL A 175 -4.27 -21.20 -16.98
N ALA A 176 -4.23 -19.93 -16.56
CA ALA A 176 -3.00 -19.15 -16.48
C ALA A 176 -2.00 -19.72 -15.46
N ILE A 177 -2.49 -20.29 -14.36
CA ILE A 177 -1.64 -20.92 -13.33
C ILE A 177 -1.13 -22.28 -13.79
N LEU A 178 -1.95 -23.08 -14.48
CA LEU A 178 -1.61 -24.46 -14.84
C LEU A 178 -0.69 -24.56 -16.06
N ASP A 179 -0.75 -23.59 -16.99
CA ASP A 179 -0.05 -23.67 -18.28
C ASP A 179 0.82 -22.43 -18.57
N HIS A 180 2.05 -22.46 -18.08
CA HIS A 180 3.00 -21.35 -18.24
C HIS A 180 3.43 -21.10 -19.69
N THR A 181 3.21 -22.05 -20.60
CA THR A 181 3.57 -21.85 -22.01
C THR A 181 2.70 -20.80 -22.69
N LEU A 182 1.52 -20.53 -22.13
CA LEU A 182 0.52 -19.63 -22.69
C LEU A 182 0.64 -18.18 -22.23
N VAL A 183 1.60 -17.85 -21.35
CA VAL A 183 1.77 -16.50 -20.77
C VAL A 183 1.79 -15.43 -21.85
N TYR A 184 2.59 -15.59 -22.91
CA TYR A 184 2.64 -14.62 -24.01
C TYR A 184 1.30 -14.43 -24.72
N THR A 185 0.56 -15.52 -24.93
CA THR A 185 -0.75 -15.44 -25.60
C THR A 185 -1.78 -14.76 -24.70
N LEU A 186 -1.76 -15.08 -23.41
CA LEU A 186 -2.62 -14.44 -22.41
C LEU A 186 -2.36 -12.92 -22.35
N GLU A 187 -1.09 -12.52 -22.31
CA GLU A 187 -0.67 -11.10 -22.28
C GLU A 187 -1.07 -10.31 -23.52
N GLN A 188 -0.90 -10.89 -24.72
CA GLN A 188 -1.16 -10.17 -25.96
C GLN A 188 -2.63 -10.17 -26.37
N VAL A 189 -3.41 -11.17 -25.94
CA VAL A 189 -4.75 -11.40 -26.49
C VAL A 189 -5.85 -11.38 -25.44
N VAL A 190 -5.62 -11.94 -24.25
CA VAL A 190 -6.68 -12.11 -23.23
C VAL A 190 -6.71 -10.96 -22.23
N TRP A 191 -5.55 -10.61 -21.67
CA TRP A 191 -5.43 -9.55 -20.67
C TRP A 191 -5.87 -8.16 -21.16
N PRO A 192 -5.63 -7.74 -22.43
CA PRO A 192 -6.13 -6.47 -22.92
C PRO A 192 -7.66 -6.36 -22.86
N GLU A 193 -8.39 -7.40 -23.25
CA GLU A 193 -9.86 -7.42 -23.23
C GLU A 193 -10.42 -7.33 -21.79
N VAL A 194 -9.68 -7.82 -20.79
CA VAL A 194 -10.04 -7.67 -19.37
C VAL A 194 -9.64 -6.30 -18.83
N ALA A 195 -8.51 -5.76 -19.29
CA ALA A 195 -7.97 -4.49 -18.82
C ALA A 195 -8.77 -3.27 -19.30
N ASP A 196 -9.36 -3.36 -20.48
CA ASP A 196 -10.10 -2.27 -21.13
C ASP A 196 -11.45 -1.95 -20.45
N ASP A 197 -12.04 -2.89 -19.69
CA ASP A 197 -13.26 -2.66 -18.91
C ASP A 197 -12.99 -2.66 -17.40
N GLU A 198 -13.22 -1.53 -16.75
CA GLU A 198 -12.90 -1.36 -15.33
C GLU A 198 -13.69 -2.29 -14.40
N VAL A 199 -14.93 -2.64 -14.76
CA VAL A 199 -15.82 -3.48 -13.94
C VAL A 199 -15.40 -4.94 -14.05
N LEU A 200 -15.06 -5.40 -15.26
CA LEU A 200 -14.49 -6.73 -15.47
C LEU A 200 -13.14 -6.85 -14.77
N LEU A 201 -12.28 -5.84 -14.88
CA LEU A 201 -11.01 -5.79 -14.16
C LEU A 201 -11.19 -5.88 -12.64
N ASP A 202 -12.22 -5.25 -12.07
CA ASP A 202 -12.52 -5.35 -10.64
C ASP A 202 -12.91 -6.77 -10.21
N ILE A 203 -13.80 -7.41 -10.97
CA ILE A 203 -14.24 -8.78 -10.68
C ILE A 203 -13.06 -9.75 -10.85
N PHE A 204 -12.26 -9.58 -11.89
CA PHE A 204 -11.06 -10.38 -12.14
C PHE A 204 -10.05 -10.23 -11.00
N LEU A 205 -9.75 -8.99 -10.57
CA LEU A 205 -8.82 -8.74 -9.48
C LEU A 205 -9.31 -9.31 -8.14
N ASP A 206 -10.63 -9.27 -7.87
CA ASP A 206 -11.22 -9.90 -6.69
C ASP A 206 -10.97 -11.41 -6.66
N GLU A 207 -11.21 -12.10 -7.78
CA GLU A 207 -10.98 -13.54 -7.88
C GLU A 207 -9.49 -13.88 -7.82
N LEU A 208 -8.63 -13.10 -8.49
CA LEU A 208 -7.18 -13.28 -8.44
C LEU A 208 -6.64 -13.17 -7.02
N MET A 209 -7.10 -12.17 -6.25
CA MET A 209 -6.72 -12.00 -4.85
C MET A 209 -7.26 -13.13 -3.97
N LYS A 210 -8.50 -13.58 -4.17
CA LYS A 210 -9.05 -14.73 -3.42
C LYS A 210 -8.23 -16.00 -3.69
N THR A 211 -7.85 -16.21 -4.94
CA THR A 211 -6.98 -17.32 -5.35
C THR A 211 -5.61 -17.22 -4.70
N ALA A 212 -4.96 -16.06 -4.75
CA ALA A 212 -3.67 -15.80 -4.10
C ALA A 212 -3.72 -16.08 -2.57
N MET A 213 -4.77 -15.60 -1.89
CA MET A 213 -4.97 -15.85 -0.46
C MET A 213 -5.28 -17.33 -0.15
N GLY A 214 -5.88 -18.06 -1.09
CA GLY A 214 -6.26 -19.46 -0.96
C GLY A 214 -5.07 -20.42 -0.94
N TYR A 215 -4.03 -20.13 -1.74
CA TYR A 215 -2.79 -20.90 -1.80
C TYR A 215 -1.84 -20.64 -0.62
N GLY A 216 -2.06 -19.57 0.15
CA GLY A 216 -1.14 -19.16 1.21
C GLY A 216 0.20 -18.68 0.63
N VAL A 217 1.16 -18.34 1.50
CA VAL A 217 2.50 -17.90 1.09
C VAL A 217 3.36 -19.10 0.62
N HIS A 218 2.86 -19.85 -0.36
CA HIS A 218 3.69 -20.76 -1.14
C HIS A 218 4.29 -19.96 -2.29
N GLU A 219 5.59 -19.68 -2.19
CA GLU A 219 6.34 -18.70 -2.99
C GLU A 219 6.15 -18.91 -4.50
N GLU A 220 6.19 -20.15 -4.98
CA GLU A 220 6.09 -20.50 -6.41
C GLU A 220 4.77 -20.09 -7.07
N THR A 221 3.62 -20.37 -6.43
CA THR A 221 2.30 -20.04 -7.02
C THR A 221 2.03 -18.54 -6.96
N LEU A 222 2.54 -17.86 -5.93
CA LEU A 222 2.36 -16.41 -5.79
C LEU A 222 3.19 -15.62 -6.82
N ASP A 223 4.35 -16.15 -7.23
CA ASP A 223 5.14 -15.60 -8.32
C ASP A 223 4.42 -15.72 -9.68
N ILE A 224 3.77 -16.87 -9.94
CA ILE A 224 2.92 -17.06 -11.12
C ILE A 224 1.74 -16.09 -11.12
N ILE A 225 1.07 -15.91 -9.98
CA ILE A 225 -0.03 -14.94 -9.89
C ILE A 225 0.50 -13.51 -10.08
N SER A 226 1.70 -13.21 -9.57
CA SER A 226 2.34 -11.92 -9.77
C SER A 226 2.66 -11.65 -11.25
N SER A 227 3.03 -12.68 -12.03
CA SER A 227 3.24 -12.53 -13.47
C SER A 227 1.95 -12.20 -14.22
N ILE A 228 0.79 -12.73 -13.80
CA ILE A 228 -0.52 -12.35 -14.36
C ILE A 228 -0.78 -10.85 -14.13
N VAL A 229 -0.53 -10.36 -12.91
CA VAL A 229 -0.70 -8.94 -12.57
C VAL A 229 0.22 -8.05 -13.42
N VAL A 230 1.48 -8.46 -13.61
CA VAL A 230 2.45 -7.77 -14.47
C VAL A 230 2.00 -7.77 -15.93
N GLY A 231 1.54 -8.91 -16.43
CA GLY A 231 1.08 -9.09 -17.80
C GLY A 231 -0.12 -8.21 -18.17
N ILE A 232 -1.03 -7.93 -17.22
CA ILE A 232 -2.10 -6.95 -17.41
C ILE A 232 -1.54 -5.52 -17.37
N GLY A 233 -0.72 -5.20 -16.35
CA GLY A 233 0.16 -4.02 -16.36
C GLY A 233 -0.48 -2.64 -16.59
N SER A 234 -1.80 -2.50 -16.50
CA SER A 234 -2.52 -1.25 -16.80
C SER A 234 -2.42 -0.22 -15.66
N VAL A 235 -2.52 1.08 -15.99
CA VAL A 235 -2.52 2.17 -15.00
C VAL A 235 -3.64 1.96 -13.97
N THR A 236 -4.82 1.57 -14.45
CA THR A 236 -6.00 1.30 -13.64
C THR A 236 -5.76 0.14 -12.66
N LEU A 237 -5.16 -0.97 -13.13
CA LEU A 237 -4.81 -2.10 -12.26
C LEU A 237 -3.83 -1.67 -11.16
N ARG A 238 -2.75 -0.96 -11.52
CA ARG A 238 -1.78 -0.46 -10.54
C ARG A 238 -2.44 0.41 -9.48
N GLY A 239 -3.28 1.36 -9.91
CA GLY A 239 -4.03 2.22 -9.01
C GLY A 239 -4.96 1.44 -8.08
N LYS A 240 -5.63 0.41 -8.59
CA LYS A 240 -6.52 -0.47 -7.79
C LYS A 240 -5.74 -1.30 -6.78
N VAL A 241 -4.63 -1.94 -7.16
CA VAL A 241 -3.77 -2.71 -6.24
C VAL A 241 -3.22 -1.79 -5.13
N MET A 242 -2.70 -0.61 -5.50
CA MET A 242 -2.18 0.38 -4.55
C MET A 242 -3.27 0.88 -3.60
N ALA A 243 -4.47 1.20 -4.11
CA ALA A 243 -5.60 1.62 -3.30
C ALA A 243 -6.07 0.52 -2.34
N ARG A 244 -6.07 -0.75 -2.77
CA ARG A 244 -6.39 -1.90 -1.90
C ARG A 244 -5.35 -2.08 -0.80
N LEU A 245 -4.06 -1.92 -1.09
CA LEU A 245 -3.00 -2.01 -0.08
C LEU A 245 -3.17 -0.93 0.99
N ARG A 246 -3.44 0.32 0.59
CA ARG A 246 -3.74 1.41 1.54
C ARG A 246 -5.00 1.13 2.36
N LYS A 247 -6.06 0.62 1.73
CA LYS A 247 -7.29 0.25 2.44
C LYS A 247 -7.05 -0.90 3.43
N ALA A 248 -6.26 -1.90 3.08
CA ALA A 248 -5.89 -3.00 3.96
C ALA A 248 -5.07 -2.51 5.16
N LEU A 249 -4.12 -1.60 4.93
CA LEU A 249 -3.37 -0.94 5.99
C LEU A 249 -4.30 -0.15 6.92
N ASN A 250 -5.19 0.68 6.38
CA ASN A 250 -6.17 1.42 7.18
C ASN A 250 -7.11 0.50 7.95
N ARG A 251 -7.53 -0.64 7.36
CA ARG A 251 -8.40 -1.61 8.02
C ARG A 251 -7.78 -2.22 9.28
N SER A 252 -6.45 -2.18 9.43
CA SER A 252 -5.77 -2.62 10.64
C SER A 252 -6.10 -1.74 11.87
N SER A 253 -6.59 -0.51 11.68
CA SER A 253 -7.03 0.37 12.77
C SER A 253 -8.39 -0.01 13.37
N TYR A 254 -9.25 -0.74 12.64
CA TYR A 254 -10.56 -1.16 13.15
C TYR A 254 -10.46 -2.24 14.23
N ARG A 255 -9.43 -3.08 14.16
CA ARG A 255 -9.08 -4.07 15.17
C ARG A 255 -7.60 -3.94 15.46
N PRO A 256 -7.23 -2.93 16.26
CA PRO A 256 -5.83 -2.60 16.49
C PRO A 256 -5.12 -3.74 17.21
N THR A 257 -3.89 -4.02 16.78
CA THR A 257 -2.98 -4.98 17.40
C THR A 257 -1.68 -4.24 17.76
N LYS A 258 -0.96 -4.71 18.78
CA LYS A 258 0.32 -4.10 19.17
C LYS A 258 1.36 -4.22 18.06
N TYR A 259 1.40 -5.38 17.40
CA TYR A 259 2.24 -5.61 16.24
C TYR A 259 1.37 -5.81 14.99
N LEU A 260 1.76 -5.19 13.88
CA LEU A 260 1.02 -5.30 12.63
C LEU A 260 0.95 -6.75 12.09
N PRO A 261 1.99 -7.60 12.23
CA PRO A 261 1.92 -9.01 11.82
C PRO A 261 0.82 -9.84 12.48
N ASP A 262 0.37 -9.45 13.68
CA ASP A 262 -0.69 -10.14 14.41
C ASP A 262 -2.10 -9.77 13.88
N ASN A 263 -2.19 -8.76 13.01
CA ASN A 263 -3.45 -8.28 12.49
C ASN A 263 -4.03 -9.22 11.43
N ALA A 264 -5.36 -9.37 11.40
CA ALA A 264 -6.04 -10.17 10.37
C ALA A 264 -5.81 -9.64 8.93
N ALA A 265 -5.51 -8.34 8.77
CA ALA A 265 -5.18 -7.76 7.48
C ALA A 265 -3.74 -8.06 7.01
N TRP A 266 -2.86 -8.61 7.86
CA TRP A 266 -1.43 -8.75 7.56
C TRP A 266 -1.15 -9.61 6.32
N ALA A 267 -1.79 -10.78 6.19
CA ALA A 267 -1.58 -11.66 5.05
C ALA A 267 -1.99 -10.98 3.72
N GLU A 268 -3.06 -10.18 3.74
CA GLU A 268 -3.49 -9.39 2.57
C GLU A 268 -2.48 -8.27 2.25
N ILE A 269 -1.95 -7.58 3.27
CA ILE A 269 -0.90 -6.56 3.11
C ILE A 269 0.34 -7.15 2.45
N CYS A 270 0.82 -8.31 2.91
CA CYS A 270 2.00 -8.99 2.35
C CYS A 270 1.81 -9.38 0.88
N MET A 271 0.65 -9.96 0.53
CA MET A 271 0.33 -10.34 -0.85
C MET A 271 0.24 -9.10 -1.76
N LEU A 272 -0.44 -8.05 -1.31
CA LEU A 272 -0.55 -6.81 -2.08
C LEU A 272 0.80 -6.09 -2.23
N LEU A 273 1.69 -6.16 -1.23
CA LEU A 273 3.07 -5.67 -1.33
C LEU A 273 3.84 -6.39 -2.45
N GLN A 274 3.68 -7.71 -2.57
CA GLN A 274 4.32 -8.48 -3.64
C GLN A 274 3.79 -8.06 -5.02
N PHE A 275 2.48 -7.84 -5.17
CA PHE A 275 1.92 -7.30 -6.41
C PHE A 275 2.43 -5.89 -6.72
N CYS A 276 2.50 -5.01 -5.72
CA CYS A 276 3.08 -3.68 -5.89
C CYS A 276 4.55 -3.76 -6.33
N LEU A 277 5.34 -4.66 -5.74
CA LEU A 277 6.73 -4.87 -6.14
C LEU A 277 6.82 -5.36 -7.58
N ALA A 278 6.05 -6.38 -7.95
CA ALA A 278 6.04 -6.92 -9.32
C ALA A 278 5.67 -5.82 -10.35
N LEU A 279 4.69 -4.98 -10.01
CA LEU A 279 4.24 -3.86 -10.84
C LEU A 279 5.18 -2.65 -10.87
N SER A 280 6.14 -2.55 -9.95
CA SER A 280 7.00 -1.36 -9.78
C SER A 280 8.13 -1.25 -10.80
N PHE A 281 8.46 -2.32 -11.50
CA PHE A 281 9.57 -2.33 -12.46
C PHE A 281 9.14 -1.72 -13.80
N ASN A 282 9.86 -0.70 -14.27
CA ASN A 282 9.85 -0.19 -15.64
C ASN A 282 8.57 0.54 -16.16
N HIS A 283 7.87 1.33 -15.34
CA HIS A 283 6.73 2.15 -15.81
C HIS A 283 6.78 3.61 -15.31
N GLY A 284 7.59 4.44 -15.98
CA GLY A 284 7.87 5.84 -15.60
C GLY A 284 6.67 6.70 -15.26
N VAL A 285 5.72 6.87 -16.19
CA VAL A 285 4.54 7.72 -15.98
C VAL A 285 3.73 7.27 -14.77
N GLN A 286 3.69 5.97 -14.50
CA GLN A 286 2.91 5.41 -13.39
C GLN A 286 3.64 5.54 -12.06
N THR A 287 4.97 5.38 -12.06
CA THR A 287 5.81 5.70 -10.90
C THR A 287 5.60 7.14 -10.45
N GLN A 288 5.45 8.08 -11.39
CA GLN A 288 5.18 9.49 -11.07
C GLN A 288 3.82 9.71 -10.37
N LEU A 289 2.79 8.94 -10.73
CA LEU A 289 1.44 9.07 -10.16
C LEU A 289 1.30 8.51 -8.75
N PHE A 290 2.03 7.43 -8.42
CA PHE A 290 1.85 6.69 -7.17
C PHE A 290 3.03 6.85 -6.19
N LEU A 291 4.00 7.73 -6.48
CA LEU A 291 5.17 7.94 -5.62
C LEU A 291 4.80 8.30 -4.16
N PRO A 292 3.83 9.20 -3.90
CA PRO A 292 3.42 9.51 -2.52
C PRO A 292 2.83 8.30 -1.79
N GLU A 293 2.04 7.48 -2.48
CA GLU A 293 1.48 6.25 -1.92
C GLU A 293 2.58 5.24 -1.58
N VAL A 294 3.59 5.07 -2.45
CA VAL A 294 4.75 4.22 -2.15
C VAL A 294 5.50 4.73 -0.93
N PHE A 295 5.78 6.03 -0.82
CA PHE A 295 6.49 6.59 0.34
C PHE A 295 5.71 6.40 1.63
N HIS A 296 4.40 6.58 1.59
CA HIS A 296 3.54 6.28 2.73
C HIS A 296 3.63 4.81 3.14
N ILE A 297 3.47 3.87 2.20
CA ILE A 297 3.52 2.43 2.50
C ILE A 297 4.89 2.02 3.04
N VAL A 298 5.97 2.50 2.40
CA VAL A 298 7.35 2.19 2.76
C VAL A 298 7.66 2.68 4.19
N THR A 299 7.26 3.90 4.54
CA THR A 299 7.49 4.43 5.88
C THR A 299 6.62 3.79 6.97
N MET A 300 5.40 3.35 6.63
CA MET A 300 4.55 2.65 7.59
C MET A 300 5.01 1.22 7.85
N LEU A 301 5.56 0.55 6.82
CA LEU A 301 5.91 -0.87 6.86
C LEU A 301 7.41 -1.15 7.02
N SER A 302 8.27 -0.15 6.96
CA SER A 302 9.72 -0.31 7.21
C SER A 302 9.95 -1.02 8.55
N ASN A 303 10.88 -1.98 8.57
CA ASN A 303 11.21 -2.76 9.77
C ASN A 303 10.02 -3.50 10.41
N THR A 304 9.06 -3.96 9.59
CA THR A 304 7.89 -4.74 10.04
C THR A 304 7.89 -6.14 9.46
N GLY A 305 7.52 -7.12 10.28
CA GLY A 305 7.39 -8.50 9.83
C GLY A 305 8.71 -9.25 9.73
N ASN A 306 8.66 -10.42 9.09
CA ASN A 306 9.84 -11.26 8.88
C ASN A 306 10.80 -10.62 7.86
N HIS A 307 11.97 -11.23 7.68
CA HIS A 307 12.97 -10.75 6.72
C HIS A 307 12.41 -10.65 5.28
N ALA A 308 11.59 -11.60 4.84
CA ALA A 308 11.00 -11.58 3.50
C ALA A 308 10.15 -10.34 3.24
N VAL A 309 9.26 -9.96 4.17
CA VAL A 309 8.42 -8.77 4.03
C VAL A 309 9.25 -7.49 4.08
N ARG A 310 10.25 -7.42 4.97
CA ARG A 310 11.18 -6.27 5.03
C ARG A 310 11.91 -6.09 3.69
N MET A 311 12.31 -7.19 3.05
CA MET A 311 12.91 -7.16 1.71
C MET A 311 11.93 -6.75 0.61
N LEU A 312 10.64 -7.10 0.70
CA LEU A 312 9.62 -6.62 -0.24
C LEU A 312 9.48 -5.10 -0.16
N VAL A 313 9.39 -4.54 1.05
CA VAL A 313 9.29 -3.07 1.26
C VAL A 313 10.54 -2.36 0.74
N TYR A 314 11.72 -2.88 1.07
CA TYR A 314 12.99 -2.36 0.59
C TYR A 314 13.08 -2.38 -0.94
N LYS A 315 12.82 -3.53 -1.57
CA LYS A 315 12.87 -3.66 -3.04
C LYS A 315 11.82 -2.77 -3.73
N LEU A 316 10.64 -2.58 -3.13
CA LEU A 316 9.62 -1.67 -3.67
C LEU A 316 10.13 -0.23 -3.69
N LEU A 317 10.80 0.21 -2.62
CA LEU A 317 11.44 1.52 -2.57
C LEU A 317 12.52 1.65 -3.65
N ILE A 318 13.45 0.69 -3.71
CA ILE A 318 14.56 0.69 -4.67
C ILE A 318 14.02 0.74 -6.11
N ASN A 319 13.04 -0.09 -6.45
CA ASN A 319 12.44 -0.09 -7.78
C ASN A 319 11.76 1.24 -8.11
N SER A 320 11.11 1.87 -7.14
CA SER A 320 10.42 3.16 -7.35
C SER A 320 11.40 4.30 -7.58
N VAL A 321 12.48 4.35 -6.81
CA VAL A 321 13.56 5.35 -6.99
C VAL A 321 14.33 5.05 -8.29
N HIS A 322 14.62 3.80 -8.60
CA HIS A 322 15.25 3.39 -9.85
C HIS A 322 14.39 3.78 -11.06
N ALA A 323 13.08 3.53 -11.03
CA ALA A 323 12.17 3.95 -12.10
C ALA A 323 12.12 5.48 -12.25
N ALA A 324 12.26 6.24 -11.15
CA ALA A 324 12.44 7.69 -11.23
C ALA A 324 13.77 8.06 -11.92
N CYS A 325 14.88 7.38 -11.60
CA CYS A 325 16.19 7.59 -12.25
C CYS A 325 16.17 7.30 -13.75
N THR A 326 15.44 6.27 -14.19
CA THR A 326 15.48 5.82 -15.59
C THR A 326 14.40 6.42 -16.46
N CYS A 327 13.26 6.82 -15.90
CA CYS A 327 12.12 7.24 -16.70
C CYS A 327 11.71 8.71 -16.53
N PHE A 328 12.15 9.42 -15.48
CA PHE A 328 11.80 10.83 -15.33
C PHE A 328 12.73 11.70 -16.16
N VAL A 329 12.16 12.75 -16.77
CA VAL A 329 12.93 13.75 -17.49
C VAL A 329 13.50 14.73 -16.46
N LEU A 330 14.77 14.53 -16.10
CA LEU A 330 15.50 15.32 -15.11
C LEU A 330 16.71 15.99 -15.76
N ASP A 331 17.13 17.13 -15.21
CA ASP A 331 18.43 17.72 -15.55
C ASP A 331 19.59 16.84 -15.03
N ASP A 332 20.79 17.00 -15.60
CA ASP A 332 21.95 16.15 -15.28
C ASP A 332 22.33 16.20 -13.80
N ALA A 333 22.16 17.36 -13.15
CA ALA A 333 22.49 17.56 -11.74
C ALA A 333 21.53 16.79 -10.82
N LYS A 334 20.22 16.91 -11.05
CA LYS A 334 19.18 16.16 -10.34
C LYS A 334 19.29 14.67 -10.60
N ALA A 335 19.55 14.27 -11.85
CA ALA A 335 19.75 12.88 -12.20
C ALA A 335 20.97 12.27 -11.49
N SER A 336 22.10 13.00 -11.42
CA SER A 336 23.28 12.59 -10.67
C SER A 336 23.01 12.48 -9.17
N ARG A 337 22.33 13.49 -8.58
CA ARG A 337 21.95 13.47 -7.17
C ARG A 337 21.03 12.30 -6.83
N LEU A 338 20.02 12.03 -7.66
CA LEU A 338 19.07 10.94 -7.44
C LEU A 338 19.75 9.56 -7.54
N ARG A 339 20.70 9.38 -8.47
CA ARG A 339 21.53 8.17 -8.55
C ARG A 339 22.40 7.99 -7.30
N ALA A 340 23.03 9.06 -6.80
CA ALA A 340 23.80 8.99 -5.56
C ALA A 340 22.91 8.60 -4.36
N THR A 341 21.69 9.15 -4.27
CA THR A 341 20.72 8.74 -3.25
C THR A 341 20.32 7.27 -3.39
N LEU A 342 20.13 6.76 -4.61
CA LEU A 342 19.86 5.35 -4.86
C LEU A 342 21.03 4.45 -4.44
N GLU A 343 22.27 4.86 -4.70
CA GLU A 343 23.46 4.14 -4.25
C GLU A 343 23.53 4.09 -2.72
N THR A 344 23.27 5.21 -2.04
CA THR A 344 23.20 5.26 -0.57
C THR A 344 22.11 4.34 -0.02
N LEU A 345 20.94 4.29 -0.64
CA LEU A 345 19.87 3.37 -0.25
C LEU A 345 20.25 1.89 -0.46
N CYS A 346 21.10 1.60 -1.45
CA CYS A 346 21.57 0.26 -1.74
C CYS A 346 22.72 -0.22 -0.83
N GLU A 347 23.34 0.67 -0.04
CA GLU A 347 24.47 0.29 0.81
C GLU A 347 24.02 -0.65 1.95
N PRO A 348 24.66 -1.83 2.10
CA PRO A 348 24.25 -2.86 3.08
C PRO A 348 24.45 -2.44 4.55
N ARG A 349 24.98 -1.24 4.81
CA ARG A 349 25.31 -0.70 6.14
C ARG A 349 24.32 0.36 6.62
N GLY A 350 23.28 0.69 5.86
CA GLY A 350 22.30 1.68 6.28
C GLY A 350 21.43 1.20 7.44
N ASP A 351 21.44 1.91 8.56
CA ASP A 351 20.55 1.71 9.73
C ASP A 351 19.04 1.79 9.39
N ILE A 352 18.70 2.09 8.13
CA ILE A 352 17.35 2.27 7.59
C ILE A 352 16.62 0.92 7.50
N PHE A 353 17.32 -0.13 7.09
CA PHE A 353 16.80 -1.50 6.94
C PHE A 353 17.83 -2.49 7.49
N PRO A 354 17.87 -2.78 8.81
CA PRO A 354 18.75 -3.80 9.36
C PRO A 354 18.50 -5.16 8.68
N THR A 355 19.41 -5.51 7.76
CA THR A 355 19.39 -6.73 6.93
C THR A 355 19.76 -7.98 7.72
N HIS A 356 20.32 -7.84 8.92
CA HIS A 356 20.71 -8.96 9.76
C HIS A 356 20.03 -8.90 11.14
N PRO A 357 19.39 -10.00 11.61
CA PRO A 357 19.25 -10.18 13.03
C PRO A 357 20.68 -10.32 13.56
N THR A 358 21.13 -9.39 14.38
CA THR A 358 22.26 -9.67 15.25
C THR A 358 21.89 -10.93 16.01
N LEU A 359 22.62 -12.01 15.78
CA LEU A 359 22.62 -13.17 16.64
C LEU A 359 23.19 -12.73 17.98
N THR A 360 22.42 -11.99 18.78
CA THR A 360 22.60 -11.95 20.22
C THR A 360 22.14 -13.31 20.72
N ARG A 361 23.13 -14.21 20.75
CA ARG A 361 23.26 -15.39 21.61
C ARG A 361 22.10 -15.52 22.60
N GLU A 362 21.38 -16.63 22.48
CA GLU A 362 20.36 -17.10 23.42
C GLU A 362 20.72 -16.75 24.88
N GLY A 363 19.81 -16.04 25.55
CA GLY A 363 19.87 -15.81 26.99
C GLY A 363 20.27 -14.40 27.43
N ALA A 364 19.42 -13.39 27.20
CA ALA A 364 19.29 -12.25 28.10
C ALA A 364 18.00 -11.47 27.77
N SER A 365 16.99 -11.65 28.60
CA SER A 365 15.79 -10.83 28.66
C SER A 365 16.12 -9.43 29.19
N ILE A 366 16.59 -8.51 28.33
CA ILE A 366 16.56 -7.03 28.47
C ILE A 366 16.80 -6.42 27.07
N SER A 367 15.78 -5.98 26.30
CA SER A 367 16.01 -4.95 25.22
C SER A 367 14.76 -4.32 24.57
N THR A 368 13.52 -4.62 25.00
CA THR A 368 12.32 -4.11 24.29
C THR A 368 12.14 -2.58 24.28
N ILE A 369 12.88 -1.83 25.12
CA ILE A 369 12.76 -0.37 25.25
C ILE A 369 13.81 0.38 24.43
N GLN A 370 14.99 -0.20 24.17
CA GLN A 370 16.04 0.43 23.35
C GLN A 370 15.75 0.29 21.84
N ASP A 371 15.06 -0.79 21.43
CA ASP A 371 14.75 -1.07 20.02
C ASP A 371 13.68 -0.13 19.42
N SER A 372 12.72 0.36 20.23
CA SER A 372 11.67 1.30 19.76
C SER A 372 12.24 2.68 19.37
N GLY A 373 13.20 3.20 20.15
CA GLY A 373 13.84 4.49 19.85
C GLY A 373 14.67 4.46 18.56
N ALA A 374 15.41 3.38 18.34
CA ALA A 374 16.16 3.16 17.11
C ALA A 374 15.24 3.04 15.88
N THR A 375 14.09 2.39 16.03
CA THR A 375 13.11 2.22 14.94
C THR A 375 12.50 3.55 14.50
N LEU A 376 12.12 4.43 15.44
CA LEU A 376 11.59 5.75 15.09
C LEU A 376 12.66 6.65 14.46
N ALA A 377 13.90 6.60 14.95
CA ALA A 377 15.01 7.34 14.35
C ALA A 377 15.31 6.88 12.91
N ALA A 378 15.30 5.56 12.66
CA ALA A 378 15.42 5.01 11.31
C ALA A 378 14.26 5.45 10.40
N THR A 379 13.03 5.51 10.93
CA THR A 379 11.86 6.01 10.20
C THR A 379 11.99 7.49 9.86
N GLU A 380 12.49 8.32 10.78
CA GLU A 380 12.77 9.74 10.52
C GLU A 380 13.84 9.89 9.43
N HIS A 381 14.93 9.11 9.51
CA HIS A 381 15.98 9.15 8.52
C HIS A 381 15.48 8.71 7.13
N LEU A 382 14.66 7.67 7.07
CA LEU A 382 13.98 7.26 5.85
C LEU A 382 13.09 8.39 5.31
N ALA A 383 12.26 9.01 6.14
CA ALA A 383 11.43 10.14 5.73
C ALA A 383 12.25 11.30 5.16
N ALA A 384 13.43 11.58 5.74
CA ALA A 384 14.35 12.59 5.24
C ALA A 384 14.86 12.28 3.82
N ILE A 385 15.29 11.03 3.59
CA ILE A 385 15.76 10.60 2.27
C ILE A 385 14.63 10.68 1.25
N LEU A 386 13.43 10.20 1.60
CA LEU A 386 12.27 10.23 0.69
C LEU A 386 11.81 11.66 0.38
N PHE A 387 11.94 12.57 1.33
CA PHE A 387 11.68 13.99 1.12
C PHE A 387 12.66 14.61 0.12
N ASP A 388 13.95 14.27 0.23
CA ASP A 388 14.97 14.68 -0.73
C ASP A 388 14.73 14.08 -2.12
N VAL A 389 14.33 12.80 -2.19
CA VAL A 389 13.91 12.16 -3.45
C VAL A 389 12.72 12.88 -4.06
N CYS A 390 11.70 13.22 -3.27
CA CYS A 390 10.53 13.98 -3.74
C CYS A 390 10.93 15.32 -4.37
N SER A 391 11.91 16.00 -3.77
CA SER A 391 12.43 17.29 -4.22
C SER A 391 13.28 17.17 -5.49
N THR A 392 14.07 16.11 -5.59
CA THR A 392 15.04 15.90 -6.67
C THR A 392 14.40 15.27 -7.91
N ALA A 393 13.46 14.34 -7.71
CA ALA A 393 12.81 13.60 -8.78
C ALA A 393 11.61 14.33 -9.39
N ALA A 394 11.09 15.39 -8.76
CA ALA A 394 9.95 16.11 -9.29
C ALA A 394 10.32 16.92 -10.56
N PRO A 395 9.56 16.78 -11.67
CA PRO A 395 9.79 17.57 -12.88
C PRO A 395 9.55 19.07 -12.69
N SER A 396 8.64 19.45 -11.78
CA SER A 396 8.31 20.83 -11.44
C SER A 396 8.07 21.02 -9.95
N VAL A 397 8.11 22.27 -9.49
CA VAL A 397 7.80 22.65 -8.10
C VAL A 397 6.35 22.27 -7.74
N ASP A 398 5.41 22.46 -8.66
CA ASP A 398 3.99 22.12 -8.45
C ASP A 398 3.80 20.61 -8.21
N ILE A 399 4.48 19.77 -8.99
CA ILE A 399 4.43 18.30 -8.81
C ILE A 399 5.05 17.91 -7.47
N CYS A 400 6.18 18.55 -7.09
CA CYS A 400 6.80 18.32 -5.79
C CYS A 400 5.84 18.65 -4.64
N ASN A 401 5.19 19.81 -4.70
CA ASN A 401 4.22 20.26 -3.70
C ASN A 401 2.98 19.35 -3.66
N ALA A 402 2.49 18.92 -4.83
CA ALA A 402 1.38 17.97 -4.93
C ALA A 402 1.73 16.62 -4.28
N TRP A 403 2.95 16.11 -4.52
CA TRP A 403 3.44 14.88 -3.89
C TRP A 403 3.58 15.00 -2.38
N ARG A 404 4.19 16.08 -1.89
CA ARG A 404 4.34 16.35 -0.45
C ARG A 404 2.98 16.49 0.24
N SER A 405 2.07 17.28 -0.33
CA SER A 405 0.71 17.45 0.18
C SER A 405 -0.05 16.12 0.21
N ARG A 406 0.04 15.33 -0.85
CA ARG A 406 -0.56 14.00 -0.91
C ARG A 406 0.01 13.05 0.13
N TRP A 407 1.34 13.01 0.28
CA TRP A 407 2.00 12.16 1.26
C TRP A 407 1.62 12.57 2.69
N MET A 408 1.61 13.88 2.98
CA MET A 408 1.17 14.43 4.26
C MET A 408 -0.28 14.05 4.58
N SER A 409 -1.20 14.15 3.60
CA SER A 409 -2.60 13.73 3.77
C SER A 409 -2.73 12.25 4.14
N LEU A 410 -1.98 11.37 3.47
CA LEU A 410 -1.96 9.94 3.78
C LEU A 410 -1.44 9.68 5.19
N VAL A 411 -0.31 10.30 5.55
CA VAL A 411 0.30 10.17 6.88
C VAL A 411 -0.64 10.70 7.98
N ALA A 412 -1.28 11.85 7.77
CA ALA A 412 -2.26 12.40 8.70
C ALA A 412 -3.45 11.48 8.90
N SER A 413 -3.96 10.87 7.83
CA SER A 413 -5.05 9.91 7.92
C SER A 413 -4.70 8.68 8.78
N THR A 414 -3.43 8.27 8.80
CA THR A 414 -2.94 7.15 9.61
C THR A 414 -2.60 7.58 11.04
N ALA A 415 -1.98 8.75 11.22
CA ALA A 415 -1.58 9.26 12.54
C ALA A 415 -2.77 9.53 13.46
N PHE A 416 -3.89 10.02 12.91
CA PHE A 416 -5.08 10.33 13.71
C PHE A 416 -6.08 9.18 13.81
N GLN A 417 -5.71 7.98 13.36
CA GLN A 417 -6.46 6.75 13.60
C GLN A 417 -5.77 5.90 14.67
N ASN A 418 -6.55 5.33 15.59
CA ASN A 418 -6.02 4.47 16.65
C ASN A 418 -5.42 3.19 16.06
N ASN A 419 -4.10 3.12 15.97
CA ASN A 419 -3.39 1.96 15.43
C ASN A 419 -1.98 1.86 16.02
N PRO A 420 -1.83 1.26 17.22
CA PRO A 420 -0.58 1.30 17.98
C PRO A 420 0.61 0.70 17.22
N ALA A 421 0.39 -0.18 16.24
CA ALA A 421 1.45 -0.80 15.45
C ALA A 421 2.17 0.15 14.47
N ILE A 422 1.48 1.16 13.91
CA ILE A 422 2.04 2.05 12.88
C ILE A 422 1.87 3.53 13.20
N GLN A 423 0.99 3.87 14.14
CA GLN A 423 0.67 5.26 14.49
C GLN A 423 1.88 6.06 15.01
N PRO A 424 2.79 5.50 15.83
CA PRO A 424 3.99 6.23 16.23
C PRO A 424 4.86 6.63 15.03
N ARG A 425 5.03 5.73 14.04
CA ARG A 425 5.76 6.03 12.80
C ARG A 425 5.07 7.12 11.99
N ALA A 426 3.75 7.10 11.92
CA ALA A 426 2.97 8.14 11.24
C ALA A 426 3.22 9.52 11.86
N PHE A 427 3.28 9.65 13.19
CA PHE A 427 3.63 10.92 13.84
C PHE A 427 5.07 11.36 13.57
N THR A 428 6.03 10.43 13.56
CA THR A 428 7.42 10.72 13.22
C THR A 428 7.55 11.27 11.80
N VAL A 429 6.92 10.62 10.82
CA VAL A 429 6.92 11.08 9.42
C VAL A 429 6.20 12.41 9.29
N MET A 430 5.04 12.57 9.94
CA MET A 430 4.27 13.82 9.94
C MET A 430 5.10 15.00 10.44
N GLY A 431 5.81 14.83 11.56
CA GLY A 431 6.64 15.89 12.14
C GLY A 431 7.80 16.29 11.23
N TYR A 432 8.30 15.35 10.42
CA TYR A 432 9.30 15.66 9.41
C TYR A 432 8.70 16.45 8.23
N LEU A 433 7.56 16.02 7.69
CA LEU A 433 6.89 16.67 6.56
C LEU A 433 6.38 18.07 6.90
N ALA A 434 5.89 18.26 8.12
CA ALA A 434 5.38 19.53 8.62
C ALA A 434 6.48 20.57 8.92
N ARG A 435 7.76 20.30 8.59
CA ARG A 435 8.84 21.28 8.77
C ARG A 435 8.79 22.45 7.80
N GLU A 436 8.09 22.32 6.67
CA GLU A 436 7.97 23.42 5.69
C GLU A 436 6.78 24.31 5.99
N GLU A 437 5.62 23.72 6.29
CA GLU A 437 4.37 24.44 6.56
C GLU A 437 3.60 23.74 7.68
N VAL A 438 3.13 24.54 8.65
CA VAL A 438 2.29 24.08 9.77
C VAL A 438 1.05 24.96 9.85
N ASP A 439 -0.11 24.31 9.77
CA ASP A 439 -1.39 24.92 10.10
C ASP A 439 -1.75 24.68 11.57
N ASP A 440 -2.38 25.67 12.20
CA ASP A 440 -2.93 25.62 13.54
C ASP A 440 -3.98 24.50 13.70
N ASP A 441 -4.68 24.11 12.63
CA ASP A 441 -5.64 22.99 12.70
C ASP A 441 -4.94 21.62 12.79
N LEU A 442 -3.84 21.43 12.05
CA LEU A 442 -2.99 20.25 12.19
C LEU A 442 -2.38 20.20 13.59
N LEU A 443 -1.82 21.32 14.07
CA LEU A 443 -1.23 21.42 15.40
C LEU A 443 -2.25 21.08 16.49
N TYR A 444 -3.48 21.57 16.39
CA TYR A 444 -4.57 21.20 17.29
C TYR A 444 -4.84 19.70 17.31
N GLN A 445 -4.90 19.04 16.14
CA GLN A 445 -5.10 17.58 16.07
C GLN A 445 -3.95 16.81 16.74
N VAL A 446 -2.70 17.27 16.57
CA VAL A 446 -1.53 16.68 17.26
C VAL A 446 -1.64 16.86 18.78
N LEU A 447 -2.09 18.02 19.26
CA LEU A 447 -2.33 18.26 20.70
C LEU A 447 -3.45 17.37 21.26
N VAL A 448 -4.52 17.14 20.51
CA VAL A 448 -5.58 16.18 20.88
C VAL A 448 -5.01 14.76 20.97
N ALA A 449 -4.15 14.36 20.02
CA ALA A 449 -3.48 13.07 20.07
C ALA A 449 -2.53 12.95 21.27
N LEU A 450 -1.79 14.02 21.60
CA LEU A 450 -0.93 14.08 22.79
C LEU A 450 -1.73 13.88 24.07
N ARG A 451 -2.85 14.59 24.23
CA ARG A 451 -3.76 14.42 25.38
C ARG A 451 -4.20 12.96 25.55
N ASN A 452 -4.61 12.32 24.46
CA ASN A 452 -5.04 10.92 24.49
C ASN A 452 -3.88 9.98 24.85
N SER A 453 -2.67 10.25 24.36
CA SER A 453 -1.47 9.48 24.67
C SER A 453 -1.08 9.60 26.16
N VAL A 454 -1.13 10.81 26.72
CA VAL A 454 -0.86 11.06 28.14
C VAL A 454 -1.88 10.35 29.03
N ASN A 455 -3.17 10.38 28.68
CA ASN A 455 -4.21 9.69 29.46
C ASN A 455 -4.06 8.17 29.47
N ARG A 456 -3.47 7.57 28.42
CA ARG A 456 -3.24 6.12 28.32
C ARG A 456 -1.87 5.68 28.84
N PHE A 457 -1.02 6.63 29.22
CA PHE A 457 0.37 6.36 29.62
C PHE A 457 0.45 5.41 30.82
N ASP A 458 -0.50 5.52 31.75
CA ASP A 458 -0.56 4.71 32.98
C ASP A 458 -1.01 3.25 32.73
N GLU A 459 -1.73 2.99 31.63
CA GLU A 459 -2.34 1.68 31.35
C GLU A 459 -1.45 0.78 30.48
N GLU A 460 -0.74 1.34 29.49
CA GLU A 460 -0.12 0.54 28.42
C GLU A 460 1.40 0.37 28.53
N SER A 461 2.07 1.09 29.45
CA SER A 461 3.55 1.14 29.59
C SER A 461 4.31 1.41 28.27
N ASN A 462 3.62 1.81 27.20
CA ASN A 462 4.20 2.03 25.88
C ASN A 462 4.44 3.51 25.64
N SER A 463 5.67 3.95 25.91
CA SER A 463 6.09 5.34 25.74
C SER A 463 6.34 5.75 24.29
N GLU A 464 6.35 4.81 23.34
CA GLU A 464 6.72 5.06 21.94
C GLU A 464 5.81 6.10 21.28
N MET A 465 4.50 6.02 21.54
CA MET A 465 3.51 6.96 21.03
C MET A 465 3.74 8.38 21.56
N LEU A 466 3.94 8.53 22.88
CA LEU A 466 4.23 9.82 23.50
C LEU A 466 5.54 10.43 22.98
N VAL A 467 6.58 9.61 22.81
CA VAL A 467 7.86 10.02 22.21
C VAL A 467 7.67 10.49 20.77
N SER A 468 6.92 9.74 19.95
CA SER A 468 6.69 10.10 18.55
C SER A 468 5.93 11.42 18.40
N ILE A 469 4.87 11.65 19.18
CA ILE A 469 4.08 12.88 19.15
C ILE A 469 4.92 14.06 19.64
N THR A 470 5.62 13.91 20.75
CA THR A 470 6.43 14.98 21.33
C THR A 470 7.58 15.35 20.39
N THR A 471 8.26 14.36 19.79
CA THR A 471 9.30 14.60 18.79
C THR A 471 8.73 15.28 17.55
N SER A 472 7.54 14.86 17.11
CA SER A 472 6.82 15.47 15.98
C SER A 472 6.54 16.96 16.23
N LEU A 473 6.00 17.30 17.41
CA LEU A 473 5.78 18.68 17.84
C LEU A 473 7.08 19.49 17.83
N SER A 474 8.19 18.95 18.36
CA SER A 474 9.50 19.63 18.32
C SER A 474 9.92 20.03 16.91
N LYS A 475 9.66 19.18 15.90
CA LYS A 475 10.03 19.48 14.52
C LYS A 475 9.10 20.51 13.88
N MET A 476 7.80 20.47 14.19
CA MET A 476 6.83 21.45 13.71
C MET A 476 7.16 22.88 14.19
N MET A 477 7.83 23.03 15.34
CA MET A 477 8.22 24.35 15.86
C MET A 477 9.19 25.11 14.94
N ALA A 478 9.95 24.44 14.07
CA ALA A 478 10.95 25.11 13.23
C ALA A 478 10.34 26.17 12.28
N LYS A 479 9.08 26.00 11.87
CA LYS A 479 8.37 26.90 10.94
C LYS A 479 6.95 27.26 11.40
N LEU A 480 6.67 27.15 12.71
CA LEU A 480 5.40 27.63 13.24
C LEU A 480 5.28 29.15 13.02
N PRO A 481 4.21 29.66 12.38
CA PRO A 481 4.02 31.09 12.16
C PRO A 481 3.95 31.87 13.47
N SER A 482 4.51 33.08 13.49
CA SER A 482 4.44 33.98 14.65
C SER A 482 3.01 34.37 15.04
N ALA A 483 2.08 34.30 14.09
CA ALA A 483 0.65 34.54 14.31
C ALA A 483 -0.12 33.32 14.86
N SER A 484 0.55 32.18 15.11
CA SER A 484 -0.09 30.98 15.63
C SER A 484 -0.75 31.23 16.99
N ARG A 485 -1.97 30.72 17.17
CA ARG A 485 -2.73 30.85 18.42
C ARG A 485 -2.14 30.07 19.60
N TYR A 486 -1.19 29.15 19.34
CA TYR A 486 -0.68 28.20 20.32
C TYR A 486 0.76 28.44 20.76
N GLY A 487 1.52 29.33 20.08
CA GLY A 487 2.97 29.44 20.26
C GLY A 487 3.41 29.60 21.73
N LEU A 488 2.74 30.49 22.49
CA LEU A 488 3.06 30.75 23.89
C LEU A 488 2.60 29.60 24.82
N GLN A 489 1.45 28.99 24.55
CA GLN A 489 0.91 27.88 25.34
C GLN A 489 1.76 26.61 25.18
N LEU A 490 2.39 26.41 24.02
CA LEU A 490 3.31 25.29 23.80
C LEU A 490 4.55 25.33 24.69
N PHE A 491 5.00 26.52 25.09
CA PHE A 491 6.08 26.65 26.08
C PHE A 491 5.66 26.03 27.43
N TRP A 492 4.47 26.37 27.91
CA TRP A 492 3.94 25.84 29.17
C TRP A 492 3.64 24.33 29.10
N LEU A 493 3.18 23.86 27.94
CA LEU A 493 3.05 22.43 27.69
C LEU A 493 4.42 21.74 27.77
N ALA A 494 5.45 22.29 27.12
CA ALA A 494 6.79 21.74 27.16
C ALA A 494 7.37 21.72 28.59
N ILE A 495 7.20 22.80 29.36
CA ILE A 495 7.57 22.85 30.79
C ILE A 495 6.84 21.77 31.59
N SER A 496 5.53 21.60 31.34
CA SER A 496 4.73 20.57 32.01
C SER A 496 5.23 19.17 31.69
N LEU A 497 5.52 18.86 30.43
CA LEU A 497 6.10 17.57 30.02
C LEU A 497 7.48 17.36 30.63
N VAL A 498 8.33 18.38 30.65
CA VAL A 498 9.65 18.35 31.29
C VAL A 498 9.54 18.12 32.80
N ARG A 499 8.43 18.39 33.47
CA ARG A 499 8.19 18.08 34.91
C ARG A 499 7.55 16.71 35.13
N LEU A 500 6.54 16.37 34.33
CA LEU A 500 5.65 15.22 34.54
C LEU A 500 6.23 13.90 34.04
N VAL A 501 6.95 13.93 32.92
CA VAL A 501 7.34 12.71 32.21
C VAL A 501 8.48 11.98 32.94
N PRO A 502 8.59 10.63 32.90
CA PRO A 502 9.72 9.93 33.50
C PRO A 502 11.08 10.31 32.86
N THR A 503 12.18 10.06 33.58
CA THR A 503 13.55 10.38 33.13
C THR A 503 13.87 9.79 31.75
N THR A 504 13.29 8.64 31.41
CA THR A 504 13.46 7.97 30.12
C THR A 504 12.99 8.79 28.92
N LEU A 505 11.99 9.66 29.07
CA LEU A 505 11.51 10.51 27.97
C LEU A 505 11.86 11.99 28.18
N PHE A 506 12.63 12.31 29.22
CA PHE A 506 13.11 13.67 29.49
C PHE A 506 13.79 14.28 28.25
N ASN A 507 14.63 13.51 27.57
CA ASN A 507 15.33 13.98 26.37
C ASN A 507 14.38 14.46 25.26
N CYS A 508 13.26 13.77 25.07
CA CYS A 508 12.25 14.14 24.08
C CYS A 508 11.52 15.43 24.49
N ALA A 509 11.10 15.53 25.75
CA ALA A 509 10.46 16.74 26.29
C ALA A 509 11.40 17.95 26.30
N ALA A 510 12.68 17.74 26.61
CA ALA A 510 13.71 18.78 26.58
C ALA A 510 13.95 19.30 25.15
N GLN A 511 14.02 18.41 24.15
CA GLN A 511 14.10 18.80 22.75
C GLN A 511 12.88 19.60 22.30
N PHE A 512 11.69 19.26 22.78
CA PHE A 512 10.49 20.05 22.52
C PHE A 512 10.58 21.45 23.11
N LEU A 513 10.99 21.57 24.37
CA LEU A 513 11.19 22.87 25.03
C LEU A 513 12.25 23.72 24.31
N GLU A 514 13.37 23.13 23.91
CA GLU A 514 14.42 23.80 23.12
C GLU A 514 13.87 24.33 21.79
N ALA A 515 13.09 23.53 21.09
CA ALA A 515 12.50 23.91 19.80
C ALA A 515 11.47 25.05 19.95
N VAL A 516 10.64 25.02 21.00
CA VAL A 516 9.70 26.11 21.30
C VAL A 516 10.44 27.41 21.63
N LEU A 517 11.49 27.35 22.46
CA LEU A 517 12.31 28.52 22.80
C LEU A 517 12.95 29.13 21.54
N THR A 518 13.45 28.28 20.65
CA THR A 518 14.05 28.71 19.37
C THR A 518 13.02 29.36 18.44
N ASN A 519 11.81 28.81 18.38
CA ASN A 519 10.72 29.39 17.59
C ASN A 519 10.33 30.78 18.13
N ILE A 520 10.09 30.90 19.44
CA ILE A 520 9.76 32.19 20.08
C ILE A 520 10.87 33.23 19.83
N GLY A 521 12.13 32.82 19.92
CA GLY A 521 13.27 33.72 19.69
C GLY A 521 13.55 34.14 18.26
N SER A 522 12.95 33.45 17.28
CA SER A 522 12.99 33.83 15.86
C SER A 522 11.72 34.55 15.42
N ALA A 523 10.58 34.26 16.07
CA ALA A 523 9.30 34.90 15.86
C ALA A 523 9.23 36.25 16.59
N GLY A 524 9.80 37.30 15.98
CA GLY A 524 9.51 38.69 16.36
C GLY A 524 10.50 39.35 17.34
N ASP A 525 11.73 38.84 17.45
CA ASP A 525 12.81 39.42 18.28
C ASP A 525 12.45 39.57 19.77
N VAL A 526 11.47 38.78 20.22
CA VAL A 526 10.98 38.74 21.60
C VAL A 526 12.03 38.06 22.48
N ARG A 527 12.81 38.87 23.20
CA ARG A 527 13.92 38.42 24.04
C ARG A 527 13.99 39.22 25.34
N GLY A 528 14.76 38.71 26.31
CA GLY A 528 14.94 39.37 27.60
C GLY A 528 13.64 39.47 28.40
N GLN A 529 13.38 40.64 28.98
CA GLN A 529 12.26 40.86 29.90
C GLN A 529 10.89 40.82 29.19
N GLU A 530 10.81 41.27 27.94
CA GLU A 530 9.58 41.21 27.12
C GLU A 530 9.11 39.76 26.92
N MET A 531 10.05 38.81 26.78
CA MET A 531 9.73 37.38 26.67
C MET A 531 9.07 36.84 27.93
N VAL A 532 9.55 37.24 29.11
CA VAL A 532 9.03 36.77 30.39
C VAL A 532 7.58 37.22 30.56
N GLU A 533 7.28 38.48 30.25
CA GLU A 533 5.93 39.04 30.33
C GLU A 533 4.97 38.32 29.38
N LEU A 534 5.38 38.11 28.12
CA LEU A 534 4.56 37.41 27.13
C LEU A 534 4.30 35.95 27.48
N LEU A 535 5.32 35.23 27.97
CA LEU A 535 5.15 33.86 28.42
C LEU A 535 4.20 33.77 29.61
N LEU A 536 4.34 34.66 30.61
CA LEU A 536 3.40 34.72 31.74
C LEU A 536 1.99 35.11 31.29
N GLN A 537 1.83 36.01 30.33
CA GLN A 537 0.52 36.34 29.76
C GLN A 537 -0.12 35.14 29.06
N GLY A 538 0.66 34.39 28.27
CA GLY A 538 0.21 33.14 27.63
C GLY A 538 -0.19 32.05 28.62
N ARG A 539 0.29 32.13 29.88
CA ARG A 539 -0.07 31.20 30.96
C ARG A 539 -1.50 31.37 31.45
N THR A 540 -2.05 32.59 31.39
CA THR A 540 -3.34 32.94 32.01
C THR A 540 -4.51 32.05 31.57
N GLN A 541 -4.50 31.58 30.32
CA GLN A 541 -5.52 30.68 29.78
C GLN A 541 -5.43 29.25 30.33
N LEU A 542 -4.32 28.90 30.98
CA LEU A 542 -4.01 27.58 31.53
C LEU A 542 -3.94 27.60 33.07
N GLU A 543 -4.29 28.71 33.71
CA GLU A 543 -4.01 28.99 35.12
C GLU A 543 -4.51 27.89 36.06
N GLU A 544 -5.75 27.42 35.88
CA GLU A 544 -6.36 26.39 36.73
C GLU A 544 -5.54 25.09 36.76
N ALA A 545 -5.08 24.62 35.59
CA ALA A 545 -4.24 23.42 35.49
C ALA A 545 -2.79 23.70 35.92
N ALA A 546 -2.29 24.91 35.65
CA ALA A 546 -0.91 25.27 35.91
C ALA A 546 -0.65 25.48 37.42
N LEU A 547 -1.63 26.00 38.17
CA LEU A 547 -1.56 26.15 39.63
C LEU A 547 -1.48 24.78 40.33
N LEU A 548 -2.29 23.81 39.90
CA LEU A 548 -2.24 22.45 40.46
C LEU A 548 -0.85 21.82 40.29
N LEU A 549 -0.22 22.03 39.13
CA LEU A 549 1.15 21.57 38.89
C LEU A 549 2.14 22.31 39.80
N ASP A 550 2.05 23.63 39.90
CA ASP A 550 2.92 24.45 40.74
C ASP A 550 2.87 24.04 42.22
N GLU A 551 1.66 23.83 42.76
CA GLU A 551 1.46 23.31 44.12
C GLU A 551 2.09 21.93 44.30
N THR A 552 1.90 21.02 43.33
CA THR A 552 2.40 19.65 43.40
C THR A 552 3.94 19.58 43.45
N TYR A 553 4.63 20.44 42.71
CA TYR A 553 6.10 20.45 42.66
C TYR A 553 6.75 21.54 43.52
N GLY A 554 5.96 22.44 44.11
CA GLY A 554 6.45 23.58 44.89
C GLY A 554 7.22 24.63 44.07
N ILE A 555 6.95 24.74 42.75
CA ILE A 555 7.60 25.70 41.86
C ILE A 555 6.55 26.66 41.33
N TYR A 556 6.62 27.92 41.74
CA TYR A 556 5.70 28.97 41.30
C TYR A 556 6.38 29.90 40.30
N PHE A 557 5.65 30.40 39.31
CA PHE A 557 6.16 31.38 38.34
C PHE A 557 5.55 32.76 38.59
N ASN A 558 6.42 33.75 38.81
CA ASN A 558 6.13 35.17 38.86
C ASN A 558 7.22 35.92 38.08
N GLN A 559 7.06 37.24 37.87
CA GLN A 559 8.04 38.01 37.09
C GLN A 559 9.46 37.97 37.66
N GLU A 560 9.61 37.92 38.98
CA GLU A 560 10.92 37.98 39.66
C GLU A 560 11.65 36.62 39.69
N ASN A 561 10.89 35.53 39.77
CA ASN A 561 11.42 34.18 39.95
C ASN A 561 11.37 33.32 38.68
N PHE A 562 10.81 33.84 37.58
CA PHE A 562 10.57 33.09 36.34
C PHE A 562 11.80 32.31 35.88
N HIS A 563 12.96 32.97 35.84
CA HIS A 563 14.22 32.35 35.42
C HIS A 563 14.63 31.18 36.32
N PHE A 564 14.51 31.36 37.65
CA PHE A 564 14.82 30.32 38.62
C PHE A 564 13.83 29.15 38.54
N ALA A 565 12.54 29.43 38.33
CA ALA A 565 11.50 28.42 38.18
C ALA A 565 11.73 27.54 36.95
N VAL A 566 12.08 28.13 35.79
CA VAL A 566 12.44 27.38 34.58
C VAL A 566 13.67 26.51 34.83
N CYS A 567 14.73 27.07 35.43
CA CYS A 567 15.93 26.31 35.78
C CYS A 567 15.64 25.15 36.73
N ALA A 568 14.78 25.34 37.73
CA ALA A 568 14.36 24.30 38.67
C ALA A 568 13.63 23.14 37.96
N CYS A 569 12.78 23.43 36.97
CA CYS A 569 12.11 22.42 36.17
C CYS A 569 13.09 21.55 35.35
N VAL A 570 14.16 22.17 34.83
CA VAL A 570 15.17 21.48 34.00
C VAL A 570 16.24 20.79 34.84
N ALA A 571 16.48 21.23 36.08
CA ALA A 571 17.55 20.75 36.95
C ALA A 571 17.54 19.23 37.16
N ARG A 572 16.36 18.59 37.19
CA ARG A 572 16.26 17.12 37.28
C ARG A 572 16.95 16.39 36.13
N GLY A 573 17.07 17.02 34.96
CA GLY A 573 17.80 16.46 33.82
C GLY A 573 19.31 16.47 33.99
N LEU A 574 19.86 17.21 34.95
CA LEU A 574 21.31 17.27 35.20
C LEU A 574 21.82 16.09 36.04
N THR A 575 20.93 15.40 36.75
CA THR A 575 21.28 14.33 37.70
C THR A 575 21.74 13.06 37.00
N ASP A 576 21.22 12.76 35.82
CA ASP A 576 21.56 11.58 35.02
C ASP A 576 22.50 11.96 33.86
N THR A 577 23.50 11.12 33.58
CA THR A 577 24.46 11.30 32.49
C THR A 577 23.81 11.27 31.12
N ILE A 578 22.71 10.53 30.95
CA ILE A 578 22.00 10.39 29.66
C ILE A 578 21.18 11.65 29.34
N THR A 579 20.61 12.30 30.35
CA THR A 579 19.74 13.48 30.18
C THR A 579 20.50 14.80 30.26
N ARG A 580 21.66 14.81 30.92
CA ARG A 580 22.47 16.00 31.16
C ARG A 580 22.79 16.80 29.89
N PRO A 581 23.17 16.20 28.75
CA PRO A 581 23.45 16.95 27.54
C PRO A 581 22.24 17.74 27.03
N SER A 582 21.04 17.14 27.05
CA SER A 582 19.81 17.80 26.62
C SER A 582 19.39 18.91 27.59
N ALA A 583 19.52 18.67 28.89
CA ALA A 583 19.26 19.68 29.91
C ALA A 583 20.18 20.91 29.74
N LEU A 584 21.48 20.69 29.50
CA LEU A 584 22.44 21.77 29.26
C LEU A 584 22.14 22.56 27.97
N ARG A 585 21.68 21.90 26.90
CA ARG A 585 21.25 22.59 25.66
C ARG A 585 20.05 23.50 25.89
N VAL A 586 19.03 23.00 26.60
CA VAL A 586 17.85 23.80 26.96
C VAL A 586 18.26 25.01 27.81
N LEU A 587 19.07 24.80 28.85
CA LEU A 587 19.54 25.88 29.72
C LEU A 587 20.38 26.90 28.95
N SER A 588 21.26 26.45 28.04
CA SER A 588 22.06 27.34 27.18
C SER A 588 21.17 28.17 26.25
N SER A 589 20.17 27.55 25.62
CA SER A 589 19.23 28.23 24.72
C SER A 589 18.37 29.23 25.48
N PHE A 590 17.89 28.86 26.66
CA PHE A 590 17.14 29.75 27.55
C PHE A 590 17.99 30.92 28.04
N LEU A 591 19.25 30.68 28.40
CA LEU A 591 20.19 31.73 28.80
C LEU A 591 20.42 32.72 27.67
N ALA A 592 20.70 32.24 26.45
CA ALA A 592 20.91 33.10 25.28
C ALA A 592 19.68 33.98 24.95
N MET A 593 18.49 33.46 25.19
CA MET A 593 17.23 34.17 25.02
C MET A 593 16.97 35.25 26.08
N THR A 594 17.44 35.02 27.31
CA THR A 594 17.16 35.88 28.47
C THR A 594 18.23 36.94 28.70
N THR A 595 19.48 36.72 28.27
CA THR A 595 20.58 37.68 28.43
C THR A 595 20.77 38.64 27.25
N TRP A 596 19.87 38.60 26.26
CA TRP A 596 19.96 39.46 25.10
C TRP A 596 19.64 40.91 25.45
N VAL A 597 20.58 41.80 25.16
CA VAL A 597 20.43 43.26 25.27
C VAL A 597 20.28 43.80 23.84
N ARG A 598 19.21 44.56 23.56
CA ARG A 598 19.06 45.25 22.27
C ARG A 598 20.34 46.07 22.03
N PRO A 599 21.10 45.84 20.94
CA PRO A 599 22.15 46.77 20.58
C PRO A 599 21.48 48.13 20.35
N TRP A 600 21.99 49.16 21.03
CA TRP A 600 21.49 50.53 20.93
C TRP A 600 21.39 50.91 19.45
N SER A 601 20.20 51.27 18.99
CA SER A 601 20.00 51.90 17.69
C SER A 601 20.66 53.27 17.74
N GLU A 602 21.79 53.44 17.05
CA GLU A 602 22.28 54.77 16.65
C GLU A 602 21.33 55.41 15.63
#